data_AF-A0A0A7GC48-F1
#
_entry.id   AF-A0A0A7GC48-F1
#
_cell.length_a   1.000
_cell.length_b   1.000
_cell.length_c   1.000
_cell.angle_alpha   90.00
_cell.angle_beta   90.00
_cell.angle_gamma   90.00
#
_symmetry.space_group_name_H-M   'P 1'
#
loop_
_entity.id
_entity.type
_entity.pdbx_description
1 polymer ?
#
loop_
_entity_poly.entity_id
_entity_poly.type
_entity_poly.pdbx_seq_one_letter_code
_entity_poly.pdbx_strand_id
1 'polypeptide(L)'
;MPYCKITENDFEKYKLKPGDKLLIYLKQERDKDEIKEPRIVAVYEAVSEVFRDSSRIFKTPKGMGNETFPLRIRLKPIKIFDKPVEFKPLIPELKFITNKQKWSGHLMGKAMRDIPEDDYRLIVSSAK
;
A
#
# COMPACT_ATOMS: atom_id res chain seq x y z
N MET A 1 -16.31 -0.65 -6.83
CA MET A 1 -15.28 -1.36 -6.02
C MET A 1 -13.92 -0.73 -6.30
N PRO A 2 -13.11 -0.43 -5.28
CA PRO A 2 -11.75 0.07 -5.50
C PRO A 2 -10.84 -1.04 -6.02
N TYR A 3 -9.80 -0.64 -6.77
CA TYR A 3 -8.80 -1.54 -7.33
C TYR A 3 -7.43 -1.20 -6.74
N CYS A 4 -6.60 -2.21 -6.48
CA CYS A 4 -5.18 -2.02 -6.21
C CYS A 4 -4.38 -2.17 -7.50
N LYS A 5 -3.38 -1.30 -7.71
CA LYS A 5 -2.42 -1.44 -8.81
C LYS A 5 -1.32 -2.42 -8.41
N ILE A 6 -0.96 -3.30 -9.33
CA ILE A 6 0.13 -4.26 -9.16
C ILE A 6 1.15 -4.00 -10.27
N THR A 7 2.44 -4.03 -9.94
CA THR A 7 3.50 -4.02 -10.96
C THR A 7 3.81 -5.46 -11.39
N GLU A 8 4.30 -5.67 -12.61
CA GLU A 8 4.69 -7.01 -13.08
C GLU A 8 5.66 -7.71 -12.10
N ASN A 9 6.68 -6.98 -11.63
CA ASN A 9 7.64 -7.49 -10.62
C ASN A 9 6.97 -7.90 -9.30
N ASP A 10 5.98 -7.12 -8.84
CA ASP A 10 5.26 -7.43 -7.60
C ASP A 10 4.28 -8.60 -7.79
N PHE A 11 3.69 -8.74 -8.98
CA PHE A 11 2.81 -9.86 -9.32
C PHE A 11 3.55 -11.20 -9.27
N GLU A 12 4.69 -11.28 -9.95
CA GLU A 12 5.53 -12.50 -9.97
C GLU A 12 6.01 -12.89 -8.57
N LYS A 13 6.32 -11.88 -7.75
CA LYS A 13 6.89 -12.08 -6.42
C LYS A 13 5.88 -12.49 -5.36
N TYR A 14 4.75 -11.79 -5.26
CA TYR A 14 3.86 -11.93 -4.09
C TYR A 14 2.67 -12.86 -4.33
N LYS A 15 2.33 -13.18 -5.60
CA LYS A 15 1.25 -14.14 -5.94
C LYS A 15 -0.03 -13.95 -5.11
N LEU A 16 -0.53 -12.70 -5.10
CA LEU A 16 -1.74 -12.33 -4.38
C LEU A 16 -2.92 -13.24 -4.73
N LYS A 17 -3.68 -13.63 -3.71
CA LYS A 17 -4.85 -14.49 -3.82
C LYS A 17 -6.06 -13.90 -3.09
N PRO A 18 -7.28 -14.32 -3.44
CA PRO A 18 -8.47 -14.02 -2.66
C PRO A 18 -8.27 -14.35 -1.18
N GLY A 19 -8.72 -13.44 -0.30
CA GLY A 19 -8.58 -13.53 1.15
C GLY A 19 -7.39 -12.76 1.73
N ASP A 20 -6.37 -12.45 0.91
CA ASP A 20 -5.22 -11.65 1.35
C ASP A 20 -5.65 -10.27 1.84
N LYS A 21 -4.92 -9.74 2.83
CA LYS A 21 -5.20 -8.47 3.50
C LYS A 21 -4.20 -7.41 3.05
N LEU A 22 -4.71 -6.26 2.62
CA LEU A 22 -3.91 -5.17 2.08
C LEU A 22 -4.04 -3.92 2.96
N LEU A 23 -2.91 -3.46 3.49
CA LEU A 23 -2.81 -2.15 4.14
C LEU A 23 -2.53 -1.07 3.10
N ILE A 24 -3.33 0.00 3.11
CA ILE A 24 -3.18 1.09 2.16
C ILE A 24 -2.26 2.15 2.75
N TYR A 25 -1.01 2.15 2.29
CA TYR A 25 0.00 3.15 2.65
C TYR A 25 -0.01 4.32 1.68
N LEU A 26 -0.07 5.54 2.22
CA LEU A 26 0.12 6.78 1.50
C LEU A 26 1.52 7.31 1.79
N LYS A 27 2.30 7.54 0.73
CA LYS A 27 3.61 8.18 0.83
C LYS A 27 3.47 9.62 1.31
N GLN A 28 4.57 10.21 1.77
CA GLN A 28 4.60 11.64 2.08
C GLN A 28 4.15 12.45 0.86
N GLU A 29 3.22 13.35 1.09
CA GLU A 29 2.68 14.25 0.08
C GLU A 29 2.96 15.68 0.51
N ARG A 30 3.39 16.52 -0.44
CA ARG A 30 3.50 17.95 -0.24
C ARG A 30 2.37 18.60 -1.03
N ASP A 31 1.44 19.21 -0.33
CA ASP A 31 0.34 19.98 -0.91
C ASP A 31 0.54 21.44 -0.57
N LYS A 32 1.08 22.21 -1.53
CA LYS A 32 1.53 23.60 -1.35
C LYS A 32 2.50 23.71 -0.16
N ASP A 33 2.01 24.26 0.96
CA ASP A 33 2.76 24.51 2.19
C ASP A 33 2.53 23.44 3.26
N GLU A 34 1.56 22.55 3.07
CA GLU A 34 1.27 21.46 4.00
C GLU A 34 2.05 20.20 3.62
N ILE A 35 2.80 19.64 4.58
CA ILE A 35 3.44 18.33 4.43
C ILE A 35 2.57 17.31 5.14
N LYS A 36 2.00 16.39 4.38
CA LYS A 36 1.28 15.23 4.90
C LYS A 36 2.25 14.09 5.04
N GLU A 37 2.53 13.74 6.29
CA GLU A 37 3.42 12.64 6.64
C GLU A 37 2.92 11.29 6.10
N PRO A 38 3.82 10.31 5.89
CA PRO A 38 3.45 8.97 5.47
C PRO A 38 2.51 8.32 6.49
N ARG A 39 1.44 7.72 5.98
CA ARG A 39 0.32 7.27 6.80
C ARG A 39 -0.37 6.06 6.19
N ILE A 40 -1.00 5.25 7.03
CA ILE A 40 -1.82 4.12 6.62
C ILE A 40 -3.28 4.51 6.85
N VAL A 41 -4.13 4.29 5.84
CA VAL A 41 -5.51 4.84 5.84
C VAL A 41 -6.61 3.78 5.86
N ALA A 42 -6.30 2.54 5.51
CA ALA A 42 -7.31 1.50 5.43
C ALA A 42 -6.71 0.08 5.38
N VAL A 43 -7.58 -0.89 5.67
CA VAL A 43 -7.42 -2.32 5.44
C VAL A 43 -8.46 -2.76 4.40
N TYR A 44 -8.00 -3.47 3.38
CA TYR A 44 -8.84 -4.11 2.37
C TYR A 44 -8.57 -5.61 2.31
N GLU A 45 -9.53 -6.34 1.76
CA GLU A 45 -9.41 -7.74 1.37
C GLU A 45 -9.37 -7.87 -0.14
N ALA A 46 -8.46 -8.71 -0.64
CA ALA A 46 -8.49 -9.21 -2.00
C ALA A 46 -9.69 -10.14 -2.21
N VAL A 47 -10.56 -9.82 -3.17
CA VAL A 47 -11.77 -10.62 -3.46
C VAL A 47 -11.79 -11.19 -4.89
N SER A 48 -10.65 -11.15 -5.57
CA SER A 48 -10.48 -11.77 -6.89
C SER A 48 -9.03 -12.24 -7.06
N GLU A 49 -8.81 -13.09 -8.06
CA GLU A 49 -7.49 -13.27 -8.65
C GLU A 49 -7.01 -11.97 -9.32
N VAL A 50 -5.71 -11.89 -9.60
CA VAL A 50 -5.14 -10.81 -10.40
C VAL A 50 -5.64 -10.92 -11.83
N PHE A 51 -6.09 -9.80 -12.39
CA PHE A 51 -6.60 -9.72 -13.76
C PHE A 51 -6.00 -8.52 -14.49
N ARG A 52 -6.19 -8.49 -15.80
CA ARG A 52 -5.73 -7.40 -16.67
C ARG A 52 -6.89 -6.53 -17.12
N ASP A 53 -6.80 -5.22 -16.88
CA ASP A 53 -7.73 -4.20 -17.36
C ASP A 53 -7.00 -2.87 -17.55
N SER A 54 -6.98 -2.35 -18.77
CA SER A 54 -6.25 -1.12 -19.12
C SER A 54 -7.08 0.17 -19.03
N SER A 55 -8.27 0.12 -18.41
CA SER A 55 -9.14 1.30 -18.25
C SER A 55 -8.47 2.41 -17.41
N ARG A 56 -8.59 3.69 -17.77
CA ARG A 56 -7.86 4.79 -17.10
C ARG A 56 -8.55 5.27 -15.82
N ILE A 57 -8.38 4.50 -14.74
CA ILE A 57 -8.96 4.81 -13.42
C ILE A 57 -7.93 5.33 -12.41
N PHE A 58 -6.64 5.17 -12.70
CA PHE A 58 -5.54 5.66 -11.87
C PHE A 58 -4.89 6.89 -12.51
N LYS A 59 -4.44 7.82 -11.66
CA LYS A 59 -3.60 8.94 -12.09
C LYS A 59 -2.18 8.46 -12.34
N THR A 60 -1.70 8.63 -13.56
CA THR A 60 -0.32 8.29 -13.94
C THR A 60 0.67 9.24 -13.27
N PRO A 61 1.68 8.73 -12.53
CA PRO A 61 2.75 9.56 -11.98
C PRO A 61 3.54 10.28 -13.07
N LYS A 62 4.07 11.47 -12.75
CA LYS A 62 4.98 12.21 -13.65
C LYS A 62 6.18 11.32 -13.99
N GLY A 63 6.53 11.27 -15.28
CA GLY A 63 7.66 10.47 -15.79
C GLY A 63 7.32 9.02 -16.16
N MET A 64 6.07 8.58 -15.99
CA MET A 64 5.62 7.21 -16.32
C MET A 64 4.82 7.13 -17.62
N GLY A 65 4.91 8.16 -18.46
CA GLY A 65 4.28 8.22 -19.78
C GLY A 65 2.77 7.96 -19.74
N ASN A 66 2.33 6.94 -20.46
CA ASN A 66 0.92 6.62 -20.69
C ASN A 66 0.39 5.45 -19.84
N GLU A 67 1.07 5.14 -18.73
CA GLU A 67 0.78 4.00 -17.87
C GLU A 67 -0.65 4.02 -17.31
N THR A 68 -1.31 2.85 -17.33
CA THR A 68 -2.69 2.62 -16.90
C THR A 68 -2.80 1.68 -15.69
N PHE A 69 -1.69 1.04 -15.32
CA PHE A 69 -1.60 -0.02 -14.30
C PHE A 69 -2.58 -1.16 -14.60
N PRO A 70 -2.29 -1.97 -15.65
CA PRO A 70 -3.24 -2.92 -16.17
C PRO A 70 -3.43 -4.14 -15.25
N LEU A 71 -2.42 -4.53 -14.48
CA LEU A 71 -2.56 -5.61 -13.49
C LEU A 71 -3.26 -5.10 -12.23
N ARG A 72 -4.37 -5.75 -11.90
CA ARG A 72 -5.29 -5.31 -10.85
C ARG A 72 -5.84 -6.47 -10.05
N ILE A 73 -6.29 -6.14 -8.85
CA ILE A 73 -7.07 -7.03 -7.99
C ILE A 73 -8.29 -6.29 -7.46
N ARG A 74 -9.42 -6.98 -7.34
CA ARG A 74 -10.65 -6.41 -6.76
C ARG A 74 -10.52 -6.39 -5.24
N LEU A 75 -10.90 -5.26 -4.65
CA LEU A 75 -10.82 -5.08 -3.21
C LEU A 75 -12.20 -4.88 -2.57
N LYS A 76 -12.37 -5.43 -1.36
CA LYS A 76 -13.48 -5.14 -0.45
C LYS A 76 -12.93 -4.45 0.81
N PRO A 77 -13.48 -3.29 1.23
CA PRO A 77 -13.02 -2.63 2.44
C PRO A 77 -13.32 -3.50 3.67
N ILE A 78 -12.34 -3.65 4.56
CA ILE A 78 -12.51 -4.24 5.89
C ILE A 78 -12.66 -3.12 6.92
N LYS A 79 -11.72 -2.18 6.92
CA LYS A 79 -11.72 -1.04 7.83
C LYS A 79 -11.12 0.17 7.11
N ILE A 80 -11.84 1.28 7.11
CA ILE A 80 -11.30 2.59 6.70
C ILE A 80 -11.07 3.35 7.99
N PHE A 81 -9.88 3.92 8.18
CA PHE A 81 -9.54 4.59 9.42
C PHE A 81 -10.05 6.03 9.40
N ASP A 82 -10.84 6.41 10.42
CA ASP A 82 -11.32 7.77 10.57
C ASP A 82 -10.15 8.76 10.73
N LYS A 83 -9.12 8.33 11.46
CA LYS A 83 -7.82 9.01 11.53
C LYS A 83 -6.74 8.12 10.93
N PRO A 84 -5.95 8.60 9.96
CA PRO A 84 -4.82 7.85 9.43
C PRO A 84 -3.83 7.48 10.55
N VAL A 85 -3.28 6.27 10.46
CA VAL A 85 -2.20 5.84 11.34
C VAL A 85 -0.89 6.42 10.81
N GLU A 86 -0.23 7.27 11.58
CA GLU A 86 1.07 7.79 11.22
C GLU A 86 2.10 6.66 11.15
N PHE A 87 2.83 6.59 10.03
CA PHE A 87 3.76 5.47 9.80
C PHE A 87 5.08 5.65 10.56
N LYS A 88 5.56 6.89 10.69
CA LYS A 88 6.87 7.20 11.30
C LYS A 88 7.00 6.69 12.75
N PRO A 89 6.01 6.90 13.65
CA PRO A 89 6.09 6.39 15.01
C PRO A 89 6.16 4.86 15.12
N LEU A 90 5.66 4.12 14.11
CA LEU A 90 5.66 2.64 14.12
C LEU A 90 7.00 2.03 13.70
N ILE A 91 7.87 2.81 13.03
CA ILE A 91 9.14 2.31 12.46
C ILE A 91 9.99 1.50 13.47
N PRO A 92 10.16 1.92 14.74
CA PRO A 92 10.95 1.17 15.71
C PRO A 92 10.44 -0.26 15.93
N GLU A 93 9.12 -0.45 15.86
CA GLU A 93 8.45 -1.71 16.21
C GLU A 93 8.24 -2.64 14.99
N LEU A 94 8.18 -2.09 13.77
CA LEU A 94 7.93 -2.86 12.55
C LEU A 94 9.09 -3.79 12.17
N LYS A 95 8.88 -5.10 12.25
CA LYS A 95 9.88 -6.14 11.98
C LYS A 95 10.38 -6.13 10.53
N PHE A 96 9.52 -5.83 9.57
CA PHE A 96 9.92 -5.80 8.15
C PHE A 96 10.89 -4.65 7.81
N ILE A 97 10.95 -3.61 8.66
CA ILE A 97 11.91 -2.52 8.56
C ILE A 97 13.16 -2.89 9.37
N THR A 98 14.14 -3.49 8.71
CA THR A 98 15.38 -3.93 9.38
C THR A 98 16.34 -2.78 9.65
N ASN A 99 16.37 -1.75 8.79
CA ASN A 99 17.17 -0.55 8.96
C ASN A 99 16.27 0.63 9.34
N LYS A 100 16.24 0.97 10.63
CA LYS A 100 15.37 2.02 11.20
C LYS A 100 15.76 3.44 10.78
N GLN A 101 17.06 3.68 10.57
CA GLN A 101 17.57 4.99 10.16
C GLN A 101 17.27 5.27 8.68
N LYS A 102 17.40 4.26 7.82
CA LYS A 102 17.14 4.36 6.37
C LYS A 102 15.92 3.53 5.95
N TRP A 103 14.81 3.71 6.66
CA TRP A 103 13.59 2.91 6.51
C TRP A 103 12.91 3.09 5.15
N SER A 104 13.01 4.27 4.54
CA SER A 104 12.33 4.60 3.27
C SER A 104 12.73 3.67 2.12
N GLY A 105 13.97 3.16 2.12
CA GLY A 105 14.47 2.22 1.12
C GLY A 105 13.72 0.87 1.11
N HIS A 106 13.07 0.49 2.22
CA HIS A 106 12.26 -0.73 2.26
C HIS A 106 10.99 -0.63 1.40
N LEU A 107 10.47 0.58 1.22
CA LEU A 107 9.24 0.91 0.50
C LEU A 107 9.50 1.52 -0.88
N MET A 108 10.62 2.21 -1.08
CA MET A 108 10.94 2.91 -2.32
C MET A 108 11.08 1.92 -3.50
N GLY A 109 10.51 2.31 -4.65
CA GLY A 109 10.59 1.53 -5.90
C GLY A 109 9.69 0.29 -5.96
N LYS A 110 8.85 0.06 -4.94
CA LYS A 110 7.90 -1.06 -4.89
C LYS A 110 6.48 -0.54 -4.84
N ALA A 111 5.53 -1.16 -5.55
CA ALA A 111 4.12 -0.83 -5.36
C ALA A 111 3.54 -1.57 -4.16
N MET A 112 4.09 -2.75 -3.83
CA MET A 112 3.63 -3.57 -2.70
C MET A 112 4.79 -4.18 -1.92
N ARG A 113 4.53 -4.52 -0.66
CA ARG A 113 5.49 -5.16 0.24
C ARG A 113 4.77 -6.13 1.16
N ASP A 114 5.16 -7.40 1.11
CA ASP A 114 4.78 -8.35 2.15
C ASP A 114 5.37 -7.95 3.49
N ILE A 115 4.53 -8.02 4.52
CA ILE A 115 4.88 -7.77 5.91
C ILE A 115 4.50 -8.98 6.76
N PRO A 116 5.22 -9.24 7.86
CA PRO A 116 4.82 -10.22 8.87
C PRO A 116 3.44 -9.92 9.45
N GLU A 117 2.74 -10.98 9.87
CA GLU A 117 1.42 -10.87 10.49
C GLU A 117 1.43 -10.02 11.77
N ASP A 118 2.51 -10.09 12.55
CA ASP A 118 2.68 -9.26 13.76
C ASP A 118 2.71 -7.76 13.44
N ASP A 119 3.38 -7.38 12.34
CA ASP A 119 3.44 -5.98 11.89
C ASP A 119 2.06 -5.52 11.41
N TYR A 120 1.32 -6.40 10.72
CA TYR A 120 -0.07 -6.13 10.34
C TYR A 120 -0.94 -5.88 11.58
N ARG A 121 -0.88 -6.77 12.58
CA ARG A 121 -1.64 -6.63 13.82
C ARG A 121 -1.34 -5.32 14.54
N LEU A 122 -0.05 -4.96 14.66
CA LEU A 122 0.40 -3.73 15.29
C LEU A 122 -0.16 -2.48 14.60
N ILE A 123 -0.15 -2.46 13.27
CA ILE A 123 -0.67 -1.33 12.49
C ILE A 123 -2.18 -1.19 12.70
N VAL A 124 -2.92 -2.31 12.63
CA VAL A 124 -4.38 -2.32 12.77
C VAL A 124 -4.82 -1.95 14.18
N SER A 125 -4.09 -2.37 15.22
CA SER A 125 -4.39 -1.98 16.61
C SER A 125 -4.05 -0.52 16.90
N SER A 126 -3.11 0.07 16.16
CA SER A 126 -2.75 1.49 16.24
C SER A 126 -3.80 2.42 15.61
N ALA A 127 -4.71 1.87 14.80
CA ALA A 127 -5.82 2.61 14.21
C ALA A 127 -6.92 2.85 15.26
N LYS A 128 -6.94 4.08 15.79
CA LYS A 128 -7.95 4.60 16.70
C LYS A 128 -9.30 4.79 16.01
#